data_AF-A0A183EMB5-F1
#
_entry.id   AF-A0A183EMB5-F1
#
_cell.length_a   1.000
_cell.length_b   1.000
_cell.length_c   1.000
_cell.angle_alpha   90.00
_cell.angle_beta   90.00
_cell.angle_gamma   90.00
#
_symmetry.space_group_name_H-M   'P 1'
#
loop_
_entity.id
_entity.type
_entity.pdbx_description
1 polymer ?
#
loop_
_entity_poly.entity_id
_entity_poly.type
_entity_poly.pdbx_seq_one_letter_code
_entity_poly.pdbx_strand_id
1 'polypeptide(L)'
;MSCLAVVVDCDACHWGELVEKEHDEGVVGTLIDAVVSYATAHLSLAASNRVAIVGVDSALEKPTIFATHTSTNVCLRHCSFANFNYHKFH
;
A
#
# COMPACT_ATOMS: atom_id res chain seq x y z
N MET A 1 0.49 8.34 22.56
CA MET A 1 0.65 7.10 21.78
C MET A 1 -0.61 6.90 20.96
N SER A 2 -0.52 7.02 19.64
CA SER A 2 -1.61 6.73 18.70
C SER A 2 -1.23 5.58 17.78
N CYS A 3 -2.22 4.85 17.27
CA CYS A 3 -2.04 3.82 16.25
C CYS A 3 -2.90 4.17 15.03
N LEU A 4 -2.29 4.29 13.86
CA LEU A 4 -2.98 4.43 12.58
C LEU A 4 -3.02 3.07 11.88
N ALA A 5 -4.22 2.61 11.53
CA ALA A 5 -4.41 1.43 10.70
C ALA A 5 -4.99 1.86 9.35
N VAL A 6 -4.29 1.55 8.27
CA VAL A 6 -4.76 1.78 6.89
C VAL A 6 -5.10 0.43 6.29
N VAL A 7 -6.33 0.28 5.81
CA VAL A 7 -6.75 -0.90 5.06
C VAL A 7 -6.88 -0.50 3.61
N VAL A 8 -6.15 -1.19 2.75
CA VAL A 8 -6.13 -0.98 1.31
C VAL A 8 -6.84 -2.16 0.67
N ASP A 9 -7.93 -1.89 -0.03
CA ASP A 9 -8.52 -2.87 -0.93
C ASP A 9 -7.53 -3.11 -2.07
N CYS A 10 -7.17 -4.36 -2.30
CA CYS A 10 -6.21 -4.80 -3.31
C CYS A 10 -6.89 -5.60 -4.44
N ASP A 11 -8.23 -5.54 -4.55
CA ASP A 11 -8.97 -6.17 -5.64
C ASP A 11 -8.59 -5.55 -6.99
N ALA A 12 -7.95 -6.34 -7.84
CA ALA A 12 -7.44 -5.89 -9.14
C ALA A 12 -8.54 -5.37 -10.07
N CYS A 13 -9.78 -5.85 -9.97
CA CYS A 13 -10.90 -5.36 -10.77
C CYS A 13 -11.26 -3.92 -10.37
N HIS A 14 -11.32 -3.62 -9.07
CA HIS A 14 -11.59 -2.26 -8.59
C HIS A 14 -10.50 -1.26 -9.00
N TRP A 15 -9.22 -1.67 -8.92
CA TRP A 15 -8.12 -0.81 -9.39
C TRP A 15 -8.12 -0.64 -10.92
N GLY A 16 -8.48 -1.68 -11.68
CA GLY A 16 -8.62 -1.61 -13.13
C GLY A 16 -9.74 -0.65 -13.55
N GLU A 17 -10.92 -0.77 -12.93
CA GLU A 17 -12.05 0.15 -13.16
C GLU A 17 -11.68 1.61 -12.84
N LEU A 18 -10.90 1.83 -11.79
CA LEU A 18 -10.42 3.16 -11.43
C LEU A 18 -9.48 3.75 -12.50
N VAL A 19 -8.52 2.96 -12.99
CA VAL A 19 -7.61 3.40 -14.07
C VAL A 19 -8.38 3.75 -15.33
N GLU A 20 -9.37 2.93 -15.71
CA GLU A 20 -10.21 3.19 -16.88
C GLU A 20 -11.05 4.46 -16.71
N LYS A 21 -11.65 4.65 -15.53
CA LYS A 21 -12.49 5.81 -15.22
C LYS A 21 -11.72 7.12 -15.20
N GLU A 22 -10.53 7.13 -14.60
CA GLU A 22 -9.69 8.32 -14.49
C GLU A 22 -8.85 8.56 -15.76
N HIS A 23 -8.83 7.61 -16.69
CA HIS A 23 -7.98 7.61 -17.88
C HIS A 23 -6.49 7.84 -17.57
N ASP A 24 -6.03 7.29 -16.44
CA ASP A 24 -4.67 7.49 -15.92
C ASP A 24 -4.10 6.19 -15.34
N GLU A 25 -3.11 5.62 -16.03
CA GLU A 25 -2.39 4.41 -15.60
C GLU A 25 -1.52 4.67 -14.35
N GLY A 26 -1.18 5.92 -14.06
CA GLY A 26 -0.38 6.33 -12.91
C GLY A 26 -1.18 6.55 -11.61
N VAL A 27 -2.52 6.53 -11.68
CA VAL A 27 -3.39 6.85 -10.54
C VAL A 27 -3.17 5.90 -9.36
N VAL A 28 -2.93 4.62 -9.64
CA VAL A 28 -2.67 3.58 -8.64
C VAL A 28 -1.40 3.93 -7.85
N GLY A 29 -0.30 4.23 -8.56
CA GLY A 29 0.97 4.58 -7.93
C GLY A 29 0.84 5.85 -7.07
N THR A 30 0.15 6.86 -7.59
CA THR A 30 -0.11 8.11 -6.86
C THR A 30 -0.89 7.90 -5.56
N LEU A 31 -1.89 7.00 -5.58
CA LEU A 31 -2.67 6.66 -4.39
C LEU A 31 -1.83 5.90 -3.35
N ILE A 32 -0.97 4.98 -3.78
CA ILE A 32 -0.03 4.30 -2.89
C ILE A 32 0.95 5.29 -2.26
N ASP A 33 1.52 6.20 -3.05
CA ASP A 33 2.41 7.26 -2.55
C ASP A 33 1.71 8.17 -1.54
N ALA A 34 0.43 8.50 -1.78
CA ALA A 34 -0.37 9.27 -0.84
C ALA A 34 -0.56 8.52 0.50
N VAL A 35 -0.83 7.21 0.47
CA VAL A 35 -0.92 6.37 1.67
C VAL A 35 0.41 6.36 2.44
N VAL A 36 1.54 6.20 1.73
CA VAL A 36 2.88 6.21 2.34
C VAL A 36 3.17 7.58 2.97
N SER A 37 2.87 8.66 2.26
CA SER A 37 3.06 10.04 2.74
C SER A 37 2.24 10.29 4.01
N TYR A 38 0.97 9.87 4.01
CA TYR A 38 0.09 9.99 5.18
C TYR A 38 0.59 9.20 6.40
N ALA A 39 1.00 7.95 6.18
CA ALA A 39 1.59 7.12 7.23
C ALA A 39 2.88 7.74 7.80
N THR A 40 3.72 8.28 6.93
CA THR A 40 4.99 8.92 7.31
C THR A 40 4.75 10.21 8.11
N ALA A 41 3.77 11.01 7.70
CA ALA A 41 3.33 12.18 8.46
C ALA A 41 2.83 11.77 9.85
N HIS A 42 2.05 10.68 9.96
CA HIS A 42 1.57 10.17 11.24
C HIS A 42 2.70 9.75 12.18
N LEU A 43 3.71 9.03 11.67
CA LEU A 43 4.89 8.63 12.46
C LEU A 43 5.72 9.84 12.91
N SER A 44 5.80 10.88 12.09
CA SER A 44 6.56 12.09 12.39
C SER A 44 5.98 12.93 13.53
N LEU A 45 4.68 12.78 13.83
CA LEU A 45 4.03 13.54 14.91
C LEU A 45 4.53 13.17 16.31
N ALA A 46 4.91 11.91 16.54
CA ALA A 46 5.48 11.47 17.81
C ALA A 46 6.20 10.12 17.66
N ALA A 47 7.36 9.98 18.30
CA ALA A 47 8.13 8.72 18.31
C ALA A 47 7.38 7.51 18.91
N SER A 48 6.30 7.74 19.66
CA SER A 48 5.45 6.69 20.21
C SER A 48 4.31 6.25 19.28
N ASN A 49 4.16 6.89 18.11
CA ASN A 49 3.12 6.54 17.15
C ASN A 49 3.47 5.25 16.42
N ARG A 50 2.44 4.52 16.03
CA ARG A 50 2.56 3.27 15.29
C ARG A 50 1.67 3.30 14.07
N VAL A 51 2.08 2.62 13.01
CA VAL A 51 1.29 2.45 11.79
C VAL A 51 1.20 0.96 11.45
N ALA A 52 0.00 0.53 11.05
CA ALA A 52 -0.25 -0.74 10.40
C ALA A 52 -0.90 -0.48 9.04
N ILE A 53 -0.42 -1.13 7.99
CA ILE A 53 -1.01 -1.10 6.64
C ILE A 53 -1.38 -2.53 6.26
N VAL A 54 -2.63 -2.74 5.90
CA VAL A 54 -3.18 -4.07 5.58
C VAL A 54 -3.74 -4.03 4.16
N GLY A 55 -3.18 -4.87 3.29
CA GLY A 55 -3.77 -5.15 1.98
C GLY A 55 -4.79 -6.27 2.11
N VAL A 56 -6.00 -6.06 1.59
CA VAL A 56 -7.09 -7.04 1.60
C VAL A 56 -7.54 -7.29 0.18
N ASP A 57 -7.64 -8.54 -0.20
CA ASP A 57 -8.19 -8.97 -1.48
C ASP A 57 -9.03 -10.22 -1.20
N SER A 58 -10.13 -10.39 -1.94
CA SER A 58 -10.94 -11.60 -1.90
C SER A 58 -10.18 -12.84 -2.38
N ALA A 59 -9.16 -12.66 -3.24
CA ALA A 59 -8.26 -13.73 -3.69
C ALA A 59 -7.11 -14.03 -2.71
N LEU A 60 -6.90 -13.17 -1.69
CA LEU A 60 -5.89 -13.40 -0.66
C LEU A 60 -6.44 -14.32 0.43
N GLU A 61 -6.05 -15.60 0.42
CA GLU A 61 -6.37 -16.54 1.51
C GLU A 61 -5.89 -16.05 2.90
N LYS A 62 -4.91 -15.14 2.94
CA LYS A 62 -4.41 -14.49 4.15
C LYS A 62 -4.15 -13.00 3.89
N PRO A 63 -4.78 -12.08 4.63
CA PRO A 63 -4.50 -10.65 4.50
C PRO A 63 -3.04 -10.37 4.85
N THR A 64 -2.37 -9.55 4.05
CA THR A 64 -0.96 -9.22 4.31
C THR A 64 -0.91 -8.01 5.24
N ILE A 65 -0.43 -8.23 6.47
CA ILE A 65 -0.32 -7.20 7.51
C ILE A 65 1.11 -6.69 7.57
N PHE A 66 1.31 -5.40 7.28
CA PHE A 66 2.58 -4.70 7.50
C PHE A 66 2.49 -3.83 8.74
N ALA A 67 3.32 -4.13 9.74
CA ALA A 67 3.51 -3.30 10.92
C ALA A 67 4.98 -2.93 11.03
N THR A 68 5.28 -1.63 11.12
CA THR A 68 6.65 -1.13 11.23
C THR A 68 6.74 -0.09 12.33
N HIS A 69 7.88 -0.07 13.02
CA HIS A 69 8.16 0.82 14.15
C HIS A 69 9.04 2.00 13.75
N THR A 70 9.67 1.99 12.56
CA THR A 70 10.74 2.96 12.23
C THR A 70 10.90 3.34 10.76
N SER A 71 10.19 2.72 9.81
CA SER A 71 10.09 3.22 8.43
C SER A 71 9.04 2.46 7.64
N THR A 72 8.18 3.19 6.93
CA THR A 72 7.14 2.66 6.04
C THR A 72 7.80 2.06 4.80
N ASN A 73 8.13 0.77 4.85
CA ASN A 73 8.46 -0.01 3.66
C ASN A 73 7.22 -0.82 3.30
N VAL A 74 6.47 -0.36 2.30
CA VAL A 74 5.24 -1.01 1.83
C VAL A 74 5.64 -2.13 0.87
N CYS A 75 5.64 -3.37 1.33
CA CYS A 75 5.90 -4.52 0.49
C CYS A 75 4.57 -5.11 0.00
N LEU A 76 3.94 -4.54 -1.03
CA LEU A 76 2.86 -5.23 -1.71
C LEU A 76 3.46 -6.47 -2.40
N ARG A 77 3.37 -7.64 -1.76
CA ARG A 77 3.67 -8.89 -2.45
C ARG A 77 2.58 -9.10 -3.50
N HIS A 78 2.97 -8.83 -4.74
CA HIS A 78 2.33 -9.25 -5.99
C HIS A 78 1.31 -10.37 -5.79
N CYS A 79 0.02 -10.02 -5.73
CA CYS A 79 -1.03 -10.96 -6.10
C CYS A 79 -1.04 -11.00 -7.62
N SER A 80 -0.38 -12.02 -8.17
CA SER A 80 -0.55 -12.55 -9.54
C SER A 80 -0.79 -11.54 -10.67
N PHE A 81 -0.01 -10.46 -10.76
CA PHE A 81 0.37 -9.90 -12.06
C PHE A 81 1.68 -10.56 -12.46
N ALA A 82 1.59 -11.54 -13.35
CA ALA A 82 2.74 -12.23 -13.88
C ALA A 82 3.72 -11.23 -14.53
N ASN A 83 5.02 -11.37 -14.23
CA ASN A 83 6.14 -10.91 -15.05
C ASN A 83 6.30 -9.40 -15.30
N PHE A 84 6.61 -8.60 -14.27
CA PHE A 84 7.47 -7.42 -14.49
C PHE A 84 8.70 -7.45 -13.56
N ASN A 85 9.83 -7.75 -14.19
CA ASN A 85 11.17 -7.71 -13.61
C ASN A 85 11.45 -6.32 -13.03
N TYR A 86 11.55 -6.21 -11.70
CA TYR A 86 12.31 -5.15 -11.03
C TYR A 86 13.58 -5.74 -10.41
N HIS A 87 14.43 -6.30 -11.27
CA HIS A 87 15.86 -6.37 -10.99
C HIS A 87 16.50 -5.09 -11.55
N LYS A 88 16.92 -4.21 -10.63
CA LYS A 88 17.85 -3.08 -10.74
C LYS A 88 17.23 -1.76 -10.30
N PHE A 89 17.49 -1.39 -9.05
CA PHE A 89 18.04 -0.07 -8.76
C PHE A 89 19.06 -0.25 -7.63
N HIS A 90 20.32 -0.15 -8.03
CA HIS A 90 21.51 0.04 -7.20
C HIS A 90 22.22 1.27 -7.76
#